data_AF-A0A9X2C7C9-F1
#
_entry.id   AF-A0A9X2C7C9-F1
#
_cell.length_a   1.000
_cell.length_b   1.000
_cell.length_c   1.000
_cell.angle_alpha   90.00
_cell.angle_beta   90.00
_cell.angle_gamma   90.00
#
_symmetry.space_group_name_H-M   'P 1'
#
loop_
_entity.id
_entity.type
_entity.pdbx_description
1 polymer ?
#
loop_
_entity_poly.entity_id
_entity_poly.type
_entity_poly.pdbx_seq_one_letter_code
_entity_poly.pdbx_strand_id
1 'polypeptide(L)'
;MSISSNCIAKNVRTFCSKIGNDPLLVQGAGGNVSWKDGDTLWVKASGTWLVEANTKEIFTPVNLSNLRMEITKKKFLNDAGTNR
;
A
#
# COMPACT_ATOMS: atom_id res chain seq x y z
N MET A 1 3.90 -30.94 -3.98
CA MET A 1 4.19 -29.91 -5.00
C MET A 1 3.48 -28.64 -4.59
N SER A 2 4.22 -27.64 -4.10
CA SER A 2 3.68 -26.37 -3.61
C SER A 2 3.13 -25.57 -4.79
N ILE A 3 1.88 -25.12 -4.71
CA ILE A 3 1.25 -24.27 -5.70
C ILE A 3 1.94 -22.90 -5.62
N SER A 4 2.97 -22.76 -6.45
CA SER A 4 3.32 -21.56 -7.19
C SER A 4 3.21 -20.24 -6.42
N SER A 5 4.23 -19.99 -5.59
CA SER A 5 4.68 -18.67 -5.13
C SER A 5 5.07 -17.75 -6.31
N ASN A 6 4.14 -17.49 -7.24
CA ASN A 6 4.19 -16.27 -8.03
C ASN A 6 4.02 -15.14 -7.02
N CYS A 7 5.13 -14.55 -6.60
CA CYS A 7 5.20 -13.69 -5.43
C CYS A 7 4.10 -12.61 -5.51
N ILE A 8 3.27 -12.54 -4.47
CA ILE A 8 2.16 -11.56 -4.36
C ILE A 8 2.62 -10.14 -4.71
N ALA A 9 3.86 -9.82 -4.34
CA ALA A 9 4.52 -8.56 -4.64
C ALA A 9 4.65 -8.28 -6.16
N LYS A 10 4.94 -9.29 -6.99
CA LYS A 10 5.00 -9.15 -8.46
C LYS A 10 3.60 -8.99 -9.05
N ASN A 11 2.63 -9.76 -8.58
CA ASN A 11 1.25 -9.68 -9.05
C ASN A 11 0.64 -8.31 -8.73
N VAL A 12 0.87 -7.81 -7.52
CA VAL A 12 0.42 -6.48 -7.09
C VAL A 12 1.08 -5.38 -7.91
N ARG A 13 2.41 -5.42 -8.11
CA ARG A 13 3.11 -4.44 -8.95
C ARG A 13 2.59 -4.43 -10.40
N THR A 14 2.37 -5.61 -10.97
CA THR A 14 1.80 -5.76 -12.32
C THR A 14 0.39 -5.18 -12.40
N PHE A 15 -0.46 -5.50 -11.42
CA PHE A 15 -1.82 -4.96 -11.33
C PHE A 15 -1.79 -3.43 -11.21
N CYS A 16 -0.97 -2.88 -10.32
CA CYS A 16 -0.81 -1.44 -10.10
C CYS A 16 -0.37 -0.72 -11.37
N SER A 17 0.64 -1.25 -12.07
CA SER A 17 1.12 -0.67 -13.32
C SER A 17 0.02 -0.67 -14.40
N LYS A 18 -0.80 -1.72 -14.46
CA LYS A 18 -1.95 -1.82 -15.38
C LYS A 18 -3.04 -0.79 -15.06
N ILE A 19 -3.53 -0.73 -13.80
CA ILE A 19 -4.61 0.18 -13.43
C ILE A 19 -4.15 1.64 -13.35
N GLY A 20 -2.86 1.87 -13.04
CA GLY A 20 -2.26 3.20 -12.99
C GLY A 20 -2.11 3.83 -14.37
N ASN A 21 -2.17 3.04 -15.45
CA ASN A 21 -2.15 3.53 -16.82
C ASN A 21 -3.55 3.93 -17.35
N ASP A 22 -4.60 3.68 -16.56
CA ASP A 22 -5.97 4.09 -16.89
C ASP A 22 -6.38 5.31 -16.04
N PRO A 23 -6.42 6.53 -16.62
CA PRO A 23 -6.77 7.75 -15.89
C PRO A 23 -8.22 7.79 -15.41
N LEU A 24 -9.09 6.89 -15.87
CA LEU A 24 -10.44 6.74 -15.34
C LEU A 24 -10.47 5.92 -14.04
N LEU A 25 -9.41 5.18 -13.75
CA LEU A 25 -9.25 4.41 -12.50
C LEU A 25 -8.35 5.11 -11.49
N VAL A 26 -7.24 5.68 -11.94
CA VAL A 26 -6.22 6.28 -11.07
C VAL A 26 -5.73 7.58 -11.67
N GLN A 27 -5.82 8.67 -10.91
CA GLN A 27 -5.39 9.99 -11.35
C GLN A 27 -4.16 10.44 -10.54
N GLY A 28 -3.06 10.71 -11.23
CA GLY A 28 -1.80 11.16 -10.64
C GLY A 28 -1.31 10.22 -9.53
N ALA A 29 -0.95 10.79 -8.38
CA ALA A 29 -0.48 10.05 -7.21
C ALA A 29 -1.59 9.39 -6.36
N GLY A 30 -2.86 9.48 -6.82
CA GLY A 30 -4.01 8.86 -6.17
C GLY A 30 -3.96 7.32 -6.18
N GLY A 31 -4.97 6.71 -5.55
CA GLY A 31 -5.05 5.26 -5.39
C GLY A 31 -4.12 4.73 -4.29
N ASN A 32 -4.64 3.83 -3.45
CA ASN A 32 -3.88 3.18 -2.38
C ASN A 32 -3.91 1.67 -2.58
N VAL A 33 -2.75 1.04 -2.48
CA VAL A 33 -2.62 -0.42 -2.57
C VAL A 33 -1.70 -0.91 -1.47
N SER A 34 -2.04 -2.04 -0.87
CA SER A 34 -1.20 -2.73 0.10
C SER A 34 -1.31 -4.23 -0.04
N TRP A 35 -0.29 -4.96 0.41
CA TRP A 35 -0.36 -6.41 0.56
C TRP A 35 0.41 -6.86 1.80
N LYS A 36 0.12 -8.08 2.25
CA LYS A 36 0.80 -8.71 3.39
C LYS A 36 1.78 -9.75 2.87
N ASP A 37 2.97 -9.77 3.47
CA ASP A 37 3.99 -10.79 3.26
C ASP A 37 4.63 -11.11 4.62
N GLY A 38 4.24 -12.24 5.20
CA GLY A 38 4.51 -12.55 6.61
C GLY A 38 4.04 -11.44 7.55
N ASP A 39 4.97 -10.92 8.35
CA ASP A 39 4.76 -9.84 9.32
C ASP A 39 4.99 -8.43 8.75
N THR A 40 5.12 -8.31 7.42
CA THR A 40 5.25 -7.03 6.73
C THR A 40 3.96 -6.69 5.99
N LEU A 41 3.42 -5.50 6.26
CA LEU A 41 2.42 -4.86 5.41
C LEU A 41 3.15 -3.90 4.47
N TRP A 42 3.13 -4.17 3.19
CA TRP A 42 3.66 -3.25 2.18
C TRP A 42 2.57 -2.27 1.79
N VAL A 43 2.87 -0.97 1.83
CA VAL A 43 1.90 0.10 1.52
C VAL A 43 2.50 1.03 0.48
N LYS A 44 1.69 1.43 -0.52
CA LYS A 44 2.11 2.44 -1.49
C LYS A 44 2.58 3.71 -0.77
N ALA A 45 3.76 4.21 -1.14
CA ALA A 45 4.31 5.45 -0.61
C ALA A 45 3.51 6.67 -1.09
N SER A 46 3.35 7.67 -0.22
CA SER A 46 2.67 8.92 -0.57
C SER A 46 3.36 9.65 -1.74
N GLY A 47 2.59 10.29 -2.61
CA GLY A 47 3.12 11.04 -3.76
C GLY A 47 3.64 10.20 -4.94
N THR A 48 3.71 8.86 -4.81
CA THR A 48 4.13 7.96 -5.90
C THR A 48 2.96 7.59 -6.82
N TRP A 49 3.26 7.14 -8.04
CA TRP A 49 2.23 6.82 -9.04
C TRP A 49 2.13 5.31 -9.26
N LEU A 50 0.91 4.77 -9.30
CA LEU A 50 0.71 3.31 -9.47
C LEU A 50 1.26 2.77 -10.79
N VAL A 51 1.28 3.59 -11.86
CA VAL A 51 1.85 3.22 -13.17
C VAL A 51 3.33 2.83 -13.06
N GLU A 52 4.06 3.40 -12.10
CA GLU A 52 5.48 3.20 -11.88
C GLU A 52 5.82 1.94 -11.06
N ALA A 53 4.81 1.15 -10.65
CA ALA A 53 5.00 0.01 -9.76
C ALA A 53 5.97 -1.07 -10.29
N ASN A 54 6.16 -1.14 -11.61
CA ASN A 54 7.10 -2.08 -12.24
C ASN A 54 8.50 -1.47 -12.47
N THR A 55 8.67 -0.15 -12.35
CA THR A 55 9.90 0.56 -12.73
C THR A 55 10.57 1.27 -11.56
N LYS A 56 9.84 1.54 -10.48
CA LYS A 56 10.33 2.20 -9.26
C LYS A 56 9.89 1.46 -8.02
N GLU A 57 10.64 1.59 -6.94
CA GLU A 57 10.18 1.12 -5.63
C GLU A 57 9.23 2.14 -5.00
N ILE A 58 7.94 1.88 -5.18
CA ILE A 58 6.86 2.75 -4.71
C ILE A 58 6.15 2.20 -3.47
N PHE A 59 6.64 1.12 -2.88
CA PHE A 59 6.05 0.49 -1.70
C PHE A 59 7.00 0.57 -0.51
N THR A 60 6.43 0.91 0.65
CA THR A 60 7.16 1.02 1.91
C THR A 60 6.74 -0.12 2.83
N PRO A 61 7.69 -0.82 3.48
CA PRO A 61 7.37 -1.85 4.45
C PRO A 61 6.89 -1.25 5.78
N VAL A 62 5.85 -1.83 6.35
CA VAL A 62 5.31 -1.50 7.67
C VAL A 62 5.27 -2.77 8.51
N ASN A 63 5.79 -2.70 9.74
CA ASN A 63 5.73 -3.83 10.67
C ASN A 63 4.27 -4.08 11.10
N LEU A 64 3.68 -5.18 10.64
CA LEU A 64 2.26 -5.50 10.81
C LEU A 64 1.92 -5.83 12.27
N SER A 65 2.81 -6.53 12.97
CA SER A 65 2.62 -6.91 14.37
C SER A 65 2.61 -5.69 15.29
N ASN A 66 3.56 -4.78 15.10
CA ASN A 66 3.59 -3.50 15.80
C ASN A 66 2.37 -2.65 15.46
N LEU A 67 2.00 -2.54 14.18
CA LEU A 67 0.81 -1.78 13.76
C LEU A 67 -0.47 -2.29 14.45
N ARG A 68 -0.66 -3.62 14.51
CA ARG A 68 -1.81 -4.23 15.20
C ARG A 68 -1.82 -3.87 16.69
N MET A 69 -0.67 -3.98 17.35
CA MET A 69 -0.53 -3.61 18.77
C MET A 69 -0.90 -2.14 19.01
N GLU A 70 -0.42 -1.21 18.16
CA GLU A 70 -0.74 0.21 18.30
C GLU A 70 -2.24 0.50 18.05
N ILE A 71 -2.86 -0.15 17.07
CA ILE A 71 -4.31 -0.03 16.82
C ILE A 71 -5.12 -0.48 18.03
N THR A 72 -4.72 -1.55 18.72
CA THR A 72 -5.41 -2.02 19.93
C THR A 72 -5.40 -1.00 21.06
N LYS A 73 -4.40 -0.10 21.12
CA LYS A 73 -4.35 0.98 22.12
C LYS A 73 -5.43 2.05 21.90
N LYS A 74 -6.14 2.04 20.75
CA LYS A 74 -7.23 2.96 20.39
C LYS A 74 -6.88 4.44 20.54
N LYS A 75 -5.60 4.79 20.44
CA LYS A 75 -5.10 6.18 20.43
C LYS A 75 -5.18 6.75 19.02
N PHE A 76 -6.38 6.76 18.45
CA PHE A 76 -6.61 7.50 17.22
C PHE A 76 -6.60 8.99 17.54
N LEU A 77 -6.20 9.82 16.58
CA LEU A 77 -6.27 11.26 16.74
C LEU A 77 -7.74 11.65 16.99
N ASN A 78 -8.01 12.26 18.15
CA ASN A 78 -9.29 12.91 18.41
C ASN A 78 -9.23 14.29 17.77
N ASP A 79 -9.54 14.40 16.48
CA ASP A 79 -9.74 15.70 15.83
C ASP A 79 -11.14 16.22 16.17
N ALA A 80 -11.36 16.57 17.44
CA ALA A 80 -12.31 17.62 17.76
C ALA A 80 -11.59 18.94 17.45
N GLY A 81 -12.01 19.60 16.38
CA GLY A 81 -11.36 20.78 15.80
C GLY A 81 -10.84 21.75 16.85
N THR A 82 -9.53 21.99 16.80
CA THR A 82 -8.91 23.15 17.43
C THR A 82 -8.75 24.21 16.34
N ASN A 83 -9.75 25.10 16.31
CA ASN A 83 -9.79 26.45 15.72
C ASN A 83 -8.86 26.74 14.52
N ARG A 84 -9.46 26.72 13.33
CA ARG A 84 -9.23 27.72 12.29
C ARG A 84 -10.54 28.35 11.90
#